data_AF-A0AAN8RJJ9-F1
#
_entry.id   AF-A0AAN8RJJ9-F1
#
_cell.length_a   1.000
_cell.length_b   1.000
_cell.length_c   1.000
_cell.angle_alpha   90.00
_cell.angle_beta   90.00
_cell.angle_gamma   90.00
#
_symmetry.space_group_name_H-M   'P 1'
#
loop_
_entity.id
_entity.type
_entity.pdbx_description
1 polymer ?
#
loop_
_entity_poly.entity_id
_entity_poly.type
_entity_poly.pdbx_seq_one_letter_code
_entity_poly.pdbx_strand_id
1 'polypeptide(L)'
;MSSSGLRTSLRTRRWFSSLPPIEWLSLRLQEALIGALRQGPIPQHVAFVMDGNRRFARQSHIETTEGHNLGFEALAKILEICYKAGVKVVTIYAFSIENFKRSKYEVDALMDIAKIKLSQLSQHGDLLDRYGAKIRILGHRSLVNQEVLDAIDRATELTKHNNKAILNVCFPYTSRDEITSAIQSIVALAAPPRTHRQHLETLAEEKPEVSDAIHETSSQSRSESPASNTTSASTVVSGSPHTPSAPLREHIDFAGVHHRDILDLEDISEQTVTEHLFTADNPPLDLLIRTSGVERLSDFMLWQAHQDTDIEFVDCMWPEFDVWHFLPILLGWGLKRKRFLREVKLEEERKYNRNGNWMKGWETEEYIHSKKVT
;
A
#
# COMPACT_ATOMS: atom_id res chain seq x y z
N MET A 1 4.24 49.80 -16.10
CA MET A 1 4.42 49.87 -14.62
C MET A 1 3.67 48.70 -13.98
N SER A 2 3.96 48.33 -12.72
CA SER A 2 3.33 47.21 -11.96
C SER A 2 3.81 45.77 -12.25
N SER A 3 5.13 45.53 -12.15
CA SER A 3 5.69 44.20 -11.82
C SER A 3 6.66 44.24 -10.63
N SER A 4 7.28 45.40 -10.38
CA SER A 4 8.14 45.67 -9.22
C SER A 4 7.38 45.65 -7.89
N GLY A 5 6.19 46.27 -7.83
CA GLY A 5 5.41 46.46 -6.61
C GLY A 5 5.02 45.17 -5.89
N LEU A 6 4.56 44.14 -6.62
CA LEU A 6 4.22 42.83 -6.04
C LEU A 6 5.46 42.13 -5.45
N ARG A 7 6.62 42.21 -6.11
CA ARG A 7 7.86 41.59 -5.62
C ARG A 7 8.37 42.24 -4.33
N THR A 8 8.24 43.57 -4.19
CA THR A 8 8.50 44.24 -2.90
C THR A 8 7.51 43.82 -1.83
N SER A 9 6.20 43.84 -2.12
CA SER A 9 5.13 43.47 -1.18
C SER A 9 5.30 42.06 -0.59
N LEU A 10 5.61 41.08 -1.45
CA LEU A 10 5.87 39.70 -1.02
C LEU A 10 7.14 39.59 -0.17
N ARG A 11 8.21 40.33 -0.51
CA ARG A 11 9.48 40.30 0.25
C ARG A 11 9.35 40.97 1.62
N THR A 12 8.61 42.08 1.72
CA THR A 12 8.28 42.72 3.01
C THR A 12 7.34 41.87 3.85
N ARG A 13 6.36 41.19 3.23
CA ARG A 13 5.50 40.23 3.94
C ARG A 13 6.31 39.06 4.50
N ARG A 14 7.20 38.45 3.70
CA ARG A 14 8.05 37.33 4.15
C ARG A 14 8.97 37.73 5.30
N TRP A 15 9.58 38.92 5.22
CA TRP A 15 10.41 39.47 6.30
C TRP A 15 9.62 39.75 7.58
N PHE A 16 8.40 40.28 7.47
CA PHE A 16 7.53 40.51 8.61
C PHE A 16 7.02 39.20 9.24
N SER A 17 6.69 38.19 8.43
CA SER A 17 6.32 36.86 8.93
C SER A 17 7.47 36.09 9.58
N SER A 18 8.72 36.40 9.23
CA SER A 18 9.93 35.85 9.87
C SER A 18 10.40 36.64 11.10
N LEU A 19 9.60 37.59 11.60
CA LEU A 19 9.90 38.21 12.90
C LEU A 19 9.56 37.19 14.02
N PRO A 20 10.45 36.95 14.99
CA PRO A 20 10.25 35.88 15.99
C PRO A 20 8.89 35.88 16.72
N PRO A 21 8.28 37.03 17.07
CA PRO A 21 6.94 37.04 17.70
C PRO A 21 5.82 36.55 16.76
N ILE A 22 5.95 36.82 15.45
CA ILE A 22 4.94 36.46 14.44
C ILE A 22 5.10 35.00 14.03
N GLU A 23 6.35 34.54 13.89
CA GLU A 23 6.66 33.11 13.71
C GLU A 23 6.15 32.28 14.89
N TRP A 24 6.44 32.72 16.13
CA TRP A 24 5.90 32.09 17.34
C TRP A 24 4.37 32.07 17.36
N LEU A 25 3.71 33.19 17.03
CA LEU A 25 2.24 33.26 16.98
C LEU A 25 1.66 32.35 15.91
N SER A 26 2.32 32.26 14.74
CA SER A 26 1.91 31.39 13.64
C SER A 26 2.01 29.91 14.03
N LEU A 27 3.10 29.51 14.70
CA LEU A 27 3.27 28.16 15.24
C LEU A 27 2.21 27.83 16.29
N ARG A 28 1.91 28.75 17.23
CA ARG A 28 0.85 28.56 18.23
C ARG A 28 -0.55 28.47 17.60
N LEU A 29 -0.83 29.27 16.59
CA LEU A 29 -2.08 29.19 15.84
C LEU A 29 -2.20 27.86 15.09
N GLN A 30 -1.13 27.41 14.44
CA GLN A 30 -1.07 26.09 13.78
C GLN A 30 -1.32 24.95 14.77
N GLU A 31 -0.67 24.96 15.95
CA GLU A 31 -0.88 23.97 17.00
C GLU A 31 -2.35 23.95 17.48
N ALA A 32 -2.94 25.14 17.71
CA ALA A 32 -4.34 25.25 18.11
C ALA A 32 -5.31 24.75 17.03
N LEU A 33 -5.05 25.04 15.75
CA LEU A 33 -5.87 24.57 14.62
C LEU A 33 -5.79 23.05 14.46
N ILE A 34 -4.60 22.45 14.56
CA ILE A 34 -4.43 20.99 14.52
C ILE A 34 -5.12 20.33 15.73
N GLY A 35 -4.98 20.91 16.93
CA GLY A 35 -5.65 20.45 18.14
C GLY A 35 -7.18 20.51 18.05
N ALA A 36 -7.72 21.52 17.36
CA ALA A 36 -9.15 21.66 17.08
C ALA A 36 -9.64 20.66 16.03
N LEU A 37 -8.90 20.44 14.94
CA LEU A 37 -9.22 19.40 13.95
C LEU A 37 -9.32 18.01 14.59
N ARG A 38 -8.40 17.69 15.51
CA ARG A 38 -8.36 16.42 16.23
C ARG A 38 -9.58 16.17 17.15
N GLN A 39 -10.43 17.18 17.40
CA GLN A 39 -11.73 16.99 18.08
C GLN A 39 -12.84 16.46 17.13
N GLY A 40 -12.58 16.44 15.82
CA GLY A 40 -13.46 15.88 14.80
C GLY A 40 -12.92 14.59 14.18
N PRO A 41 -13.60 14.05 13.15
CA PRO A 41 -13.07 12.95 12.36
C PRO A 41 -11.76 13.36 11.67
N ILE A 42 -10.73 12.52 11.76
CA ILE A 42 -9.43 12.66 11.09
C ILE A 42 -9.21 11.42 10.21
N PRO A 43 -8.72 11.56 8.95
CA PRO A 43 -8.40 10.42 8.12
C PRO A 43 -7.31 9.58 8.77
N GLN A 44 -7.50 8.26 8.83
CA GLN A 44 -6.52 7.32 9.36
C GLN A 44 -5.43 7.03 8.35
N HIS A 45 -5.74 7.04 7.04
CA HIS A 45 -4.78 6.86 5.96
C HIS A 45 -4.85 8.01 4.94
N VAL A 46 -3.73 8.72 4.75
CA VAL A 46 -3.61 9.78 3.74
C VAL A 46 -2.50 9.44 2.75
N ALA A 47 -2.78 9.55 1.44
CA ALA A 47 -1.79 9.35 0.39
C ALA A 47 -1.44 10.65 -0.36
N PHE A 48 -0.19 10.82 -0.77
CA PHE A 48 0.31 12.02 -1.45
C PHE A 48 1.03 11.71 -2.76
N VAL A 49 0.54 12.29 -3.86
CA VAL A 49 1.27 12.40 -5.13
C VAL A 49 1.99 13.75 -5.17
N MET A 50 3.28 13.71 -4.83
CA MET A 50 4.17 14.88 -4.64
C MET A 50 4.65 15.50 -5.97
N ASP A 51 3.73 15.87 -6.86
CA ASP A 51 4.03 16.43 -8.19
C ASP A 51 4.35 17.94 -8.13
N GLY A 52 5.15 18.41 -9.08
CA GLY A 52 5.50 19.82 -9.24
C GLY A 52 6.99 20.17 -9.05
N ASN A 53 7.78 19.35 -8.36
CA ASN A 53 9.18 19.65 -8.00
C ASN A 53 10.04 20.21 -9.16
N ARG A 54 10.01 19.53 -10.32
CA ARG A 54 10.76 19.95 -11.52
C ARG A 54 10.19 21.22 -12.19
N ARG A 55 8.88 21.46 -12.08
CA ARG A 55 8.22 22.68 -12.59
C ARG A 55 8.57 23.88 -11.70
N PHE A 56 8.46 23.69 -10.39
CA PHE A 56 8.87 24.67 -9.38
C PHE A 56 10.34 25.09 -9.55
N ALA A 57 11.25 24.13 -9.75
CA ALA A 57 12.67 24.42 -9.98
C ALA A 57 12.89 25.35 -11.18
N ARG A 58 12.26 25.02 -12.32
CA ARG A 58 12.34 25.83 -13.56
C ARG A 58 11.72 27.22 -13.39
N GLN A 59 10.58 27.34 -12.71
CA GLN A 59 9.91 28.61 -12.45
C GLN A 59 10.68 29.50 -11.45
N SER A 60 11.38 28.89 -10.49
CA SER A 60 12.19 29.58 -9.48
C SER A 60 13.63 29.83 -9.93
N HIS A 61 14.02 29.39 -11.13
CA HIS A 61 15.38 29.46 -11.68
C HIS A 61 16.45 28.79 -10.79
N ILE A 62 16.11 27.64 -10.18
CA ILE A 62 17.01 26.80 -9.40
C ILE A 62 17.22 25.44 -10.09
N GLU A 63 18.23 24.69 -9.64
CA GLU A 63 18.48 23.34 -10.17
C GLU A 63 17.35 22.35 -9.84
N THR A 64 17.17 21.35 -10.71
CA THR A 64 16.13 20.32 -10.53
C THR A 64 16.31 19.56 -9.22
N THR A 65 17.55 19.20 -8.87
CA THR A 65 17.95 18.57 -7.60
C THR A 65 17.49 19.39 -6.40
N GLU A 66 17.65 20.72 -6.46
CA GLU A 66 17.24 21.61 -5.36
C GLU A 66 15.73 21.73 -5.23
N GLY A 67 14.99 21.70 -6.35
CA GLY A 67 13.53 21.55 -6.32
C GLY A 67 13.07 20.25 -5.64
N HIS A 68 13.85 19.16 -5.73
CA HIS A 68 13.58 17.92 -5.00
C HIS A 68 13.98 18.01 -3.51
N ASN A 69 15.05 18.73 -3.15
CA ASN A 69 15.40 19.02 -1.75
C ASN A 69 14.29 19.80 -1.03
N LEU A 70 13.80 20.88 -1.65
CA LEU A 70 12.68 21.68 -1.11
C LEU A 70 11.38 20.86 -1.03
N GLY A 71 11.16 19.95 -1.99
CA GLY A 71 10.07 18.97 -1.91
C GLY A 71 10.19 18.03 -0.70
N PHE A 72 11.41 17.61 -0.33
CA PHE A 72 11.61 16.83 0.89
C PHE A 72 11.36 17.64 2.17
N GLU A 73 11.69 18.92 2.20
CA GLU A 73 11.32 19.79 3.33
C GLU A 73 9.81 19.97 3.48
N ALA A 74 9.09 20.12 2.37
CA ALA A 74 7.62 20.15 2.36
C ALA A 74 7.06 18.84 2.93
N LEU A 75 7.58 17.69 2.49
CA LEU A 75 7.22 16.38 3.02
C LEU A 75 7.39 16.30 4.54
N ALA A 76 8.55 16.71 5.08
CA ALA A 76 8.79 16.66 6.52
C ALA A 76 7.76 17.50 7.32
N LYS A 77 7.41 18.69 6.82
CA LYS A 77 6.40 19.58 7.42
C LYS A 77 4.99 18.97 7.37
N ILE A 78 4.61 18.37 6.23
CA ILE A 78 3.30 17.73 6.05
C ILE A 78 3.16 16.47 6.92
N LEU A 79 4.20 15.64 7.00
CA LEU A 79 4.23 14.47 7.89
C LEU A 79 4.06 14.86 9.37
N GLU A 80 4.74 15.92 9.82
CA GLU A 80 4.55 16.45 11.17
C GLU A 80 3.10 16.90 11.42
N ILE A 81 2.44 17.52 10.45
CA ILE A 81 1.01 17.90 10.54
C ILE A 81 0.12 16.66 10.62
N CYS A 82 0.33 15.66 9.75
CA CYS A 82 -0.39 14.39 9.77
C CYS A 82 -0.31 13.71 11.14
N TYR A 83 0.89 13.53 11.69
CA TYR A 83 1.09 12.83 12.96
C TYR A 83 0.57 13.63 14.17
N LYS A 84 0.68 14.97 14.17
CA LYS A 84 0.06 15.82 15.20
C LYS A 84 -1.48 15.78 15.15
N ALA A 85 -2.07 15.74 13.95
CA ALA A 85 -3.52 15.60 13.76
C ALA A 85 -4.04 14.22 14.21
N GLY A 86 -3.19 13.18 14.12
CA GLY A 86 -3.51 11.81 14.54
C GLY A 86 -3.68 10.81 13.38
N VAL A 87 -3.26 11.18 12.16
CA VAL A 87 -3.21 10.27 11.00
C VAL A 87 -2.29 9.09 11.34
N LYS A 88 -2.73 7.86 11.04
CA LYS A 88 -2.03 6.63 11.38
C LYS A 88 -1.09 6.16 10.29
N VAL A 89 -1.49 6.29 9.03
CA VAL A 89 -0.71 5.87 7.88
C VAL A 89 -0.60 7.02 6.89
N VAL A 90 0.64 7.33 6.49
CA VAL A 90 0.89 8.25 5.38
C VAL A 90 1.60 7.47 4.27
N THR A 91 1.08 7.55 3.04
CA THR A 91 1.66 6.87 1.88
C THR A 91 2.10 7.91 0.84
N ILE A 92 3.35 7.87 0.40
CA ILE A 92 3.91 8.89 -0.50
C ILE A 92 4.40 8.30 -1.81
N TYR A 93 4.06 8.94 -2.94
CA TYR A 93 4.58 8.54 -4.24
C TYR A 93 5.96 9.18 -4.48
N ALA A 94 7.03 8.44 -4.12
CA ALA A 94 8.40 8.94 -4.22
C ALA A 94 9.01 8.71 -5.61
N PHE A 95 8.87 7.51 -6.18
CA PHE A 95 9.39 7.19 -7.51
C PHE A 95 8.54 6.13 -8.21
N SER A 96 8.16 6.39 -9.46
CA SER A 96 7.38 5.47 -10.28
C SER A 96 8.29 4.54 -11.10
N ILE A 97 7.86 3.31 -11.38
CA ILE A 97 8.55 2.44 -12.35
C ILE A 97 8.62 3.13 -13.73
N GLU A 98 7.59 3.89 -14.10
CA GLU A 98 7.57 4.74 -15.30
C GLU A 98 8.67 5.82 -15.32
N ASN A 99 9.30 6.15 -14.18
CA ASN A 99 10.37 7.13 -14.11
C ASN A 99 11.73 6.59 -14.55
N PHE A 100 11.91 5.27 -14.68
CA PHE A 100 13.09 4.69 -15.35
C PHE A 100 13.18 5.04 -16.85
N LYS A 101 12.09 5.52 -17.46
CA LYS A 101 12.08 6.03 -18.85
C LYS A 101 12.71 7.42 -19.00
N ARG A 102 13.17 8.04 -17.91
CA ARG A 102 13.91 9.32 -17.94
C ARG A 102 15.40 9.09 -18.26
N SER A 103 16.17 10.16 -18.41
CA SER A 103 17.61 10.04 -18.62
C SER A 103 18.30 9.34 -17.45
N LYS A 104 19.32 8.51 -17.72
CA LYS A 104 20.09 7.81 -16.66
C LYS A 104 20.60 8.78 -15.59
N TYR A 105 21.10 9.94 -15.99
CA TYR A 105 21.55 10.98 -15.05
C TYR A 105 20.44 11.47 -14.10
N GLU A 106 19.20 11.67 -14.59
CA GLU A 106 18.07 12.05 -13.73
C GLU A 106 17.65 10.90 -12.79
N VAL A 107 17.72 9.66 -13.26
CA VAL A 107 17.41 8.47 -12.44
C VAL A 107 18.45 8.26 -11.34
N ASP A 108 19.74 8.30 -11.68
CA ASP A 108 20.84 8.13 -10.74
C ASP A 108 20.79 9.24 -9.66
N ALA A 109 20.57 10.50 -10.05
CA ALA A 109 20.40 11.60 -9.10
C ALA A 109 19.18 11.42 -8.16
N LEU A 110 18.07 10.85 -8.65
CA LEU A 110 16.90 10.55 -7.81
C LEU A 110 17.16 9.39 -6.83
N MET A 111 17.99 8.41 -7.23
CA MET A 111 18.46 7.33 -6.35
C MET A 111 19.37 7.88 -5.24
N ASP A 112 20.31 8.78 -5.56
CA ASP A 112 21.18 9.43 -4.58
C ASP A 112 20.38 10.28 -3.57
N ILE A 113 19.41 11.05 -4.06
CA ILE A 113 18.47 11.79 -3.20
C ILE A 113 17.73 10.80 -2.29
N ALA A 114 17.18 9.71 -2.81
CA ALA A 114 16.46 8.72 -2.01
C ALA A 114 17.34 8.12 -0.89
N LYS A 115 18.56 7.71 -1.20
CA LYS A 115 19.57 7.20 -0.23
C LYS A 115 19.82 8.20 0.91
N ILE A 116 20.06 9.46 0.58
CA ILE A 116 20.31 10.53 1.57
C ILE A 116 19.05 10.80 2.39
N LYS A 117 17.88 10.93 1.75
CA LYS A 117 16.62 11.30 2.41
C LYS A 117 16.03 10.20 3.29
N LEU A 118 16.14 8.93 2.89
CA LEU A 118 15.78 7.80 3.76
C LEU A 118 16.63 7.79 5.04
N SER A 119 17.92 8.04 4.91
CA SER A 119 18.85 8.15 6.04
C SER A 119 18.49 9.34 6.95
N GLN A 120 18.04 10.47 6.39
CA GLN A 120 17.63 11.67 7.16
C GLN A 120 16.27 11.53 7.85
N LEU A 121 15.36 10.65 7.39
CA LEU A 121 14.08 10.44 8.06
C LEU A 121 14.14 9.46 9.24
N SER A 122 15.09 8.52 9.20
CA SER A 122 15.12 7.33 10.05
C SER A 122 16.19 7.35 11.15
N GLN A 123 17.01 8.39 11.22
CA GLN A 123 17.99 8.58 12.29
C GLN A 123 17.31 8.85 13.65
N HIS A 124 18.04 8.58 14.74
CA HIS A 124 17.52 8.76 16.09
C HIS A 124 17.33 10.24 16.43
N GLY A 125 16.18 10.61 17.01
CA GLY A 125 15.77 11.99 17.24
C GLY A 125 15.16 12.70 16.01
N ASP A 126 15.20 12.09 14.82
CA ASP A 126 14.56 12.66 13.63
C ASP A 126 13.05 12.40 13.59
N LEU A 127 12.41 12.83 12.50
CA LEU A 127 10.96 12.90 12.36
C LEU A 127 10.24 11.59 12.70
N LEU A 128 10.70 10.45 12.19
CA LEU A 128 10.00 9.17 12.39
C LEU A 128 10.09 8.69 13.84
N ASP A 129 11.25 8.86 14.47
CA ASP A 129 11.48 8.53 15.88
C ASP A 129 10.64 9.41 16.82
N ARG A 130 10.67 10.74 16.61
CA ARG A 130 9.88 11.71 17.40
C ARG A 130 8.38 11.42 17.42
N TYR A 131 7.82 10.93 16.31
CA TYR A 131 6.40 10.58 16.21
C TYR A 131 6.10 9.09 16.41
N GLY A 132 7.12 8.23 16.58
CA GLY A 132 6.97 6.78 16.70
C GLY A 132 6.37 6.13 15.46
N ALA A 133 6.82 6.55 14.28
CA ALA A 133 6.39 6.03 12.98
C ALA A 133 7.38 4.98 12.44
N LYS A 134 6.88 3.82 11.96
CA LYS A 134 7.68 2.85 11.20
C LYS A 134 7.74 3.23 9.72
N ILE A 135 8.89 3.15 9.07
CA ILE A 135 8.98 3.28 7.61
C ILE A 135 8.78 1.94 6.92
N ARG A 136 8.15 1.96 5.74
CA ARG A 136 8.02 0.81 4.84
C ARG A 136 8.27 1.29 3.42
N ILE A 137 9.01 0.51 2.64
CA ILE A 137 9.20 0.79 1.22
C ILE A 137 8.33 -0.18 0.44
N LEU A 138 7.42 0.37 -0.37
CA LEU A 138 6.48 -0.42 -1.18
C LEU A 138 6.91 -0.30 -2.63
N GLY A 139 7.22 -1.42 -3.29
CA GLY A 139 7.67 -1.39 -4.67
C GLY A 139 8.72 -2.45 -5.01
N HIS A 140 9.17 -2.40 -6.26
CA HIS A 140 9.94 -3.46 -6.88
C HIS A 140 11.44 -3.36 -6.56
N ARG A 141 11.87 -4.04 -5.49
CA ARG A 141 13.26 -3.98 -4.97
C ARG A 141 14.35 -4.34 -6.00
N SER A 142 14.09 -5.24 -6.96
CA SER A 142 15.09 -5.63 -7.97
C SER A 142 15.49 -4.51 -8.94
N LEU A 143 14.68 -3.44 -9.04
CA LEU A 143 14.97 -2.26 -9.86
C LEU A 143 15.83 -1.21 -9.14
N VAL A 144 16.20 -1.45 -7.88
CA VAL A 144 16.94 -0.51 -7.02
C VAL A 144 18.40 -0.90 -6.95
N ASN A 145 19.31 0.08 -6.97
CA ASN A 145 20.73 -0.20 -6.81
C ASN A 145 21.07 -0.61 -5.35
N GLN A 146 22.18 -1.33 -5.17
CA GLN A 146 22.54 -1.89 -3.86
C GLN A 146 22.67 -0.80 -2.78
N GLU A 147 23.26 0.35 -3.10
CA GLU A 147 23.50 1.41 -2.11
C GLU A 147 22.21 2.04 -1.56
N VAL A 148 21.15 2.09 -2.37
CA VAL A 148 19.81 2.51 -1.93
C VAL A 148 19.11 1.37 -1.19
N LEU A 149 19.24 0.11 -1.62
CA LEU A 149 18.72 -1.04 -0.87
C LEU A 149 19.29 -1.10 0.55
N ASP A 150 20.61 -0.92 0.71
CA ASP A 150 21.24 -0.88 2.04
C ASP A 150 20.70 0.28 2.91
N ALA A 151 20.34 1.41 2.29
CA ALA A 151 19.73 2.54 2.99
C ALA A 151 18.26 2.29 3.38
N ILE A 152 17.51 1.60 2.52
CA ILE A 152 16.15 1.12 2.78
C ILE A 152 16.15 0.17 3.97
N ASP A 153 17.06 -0.81 3.99
CA ASP A 153 17.08 -1.85 5.01
C ASP A 153 17.54 -1.27 6.36
N ARG A 154 18.53 -0.38 6.37
CA ARG A 154 18.88 0.40 7.58
C ARG A 154 17.71 1.23 8.11
N ALA A 155 17.01 1.96 7.25
CA ALA A 155 15.88 2.81 7.67
C ALA A 155 14.70 1.99 8.23
N THR A 156 14.45 0.82 7.64
CA THR A 156 13.41 -0.12 8.09
C THR A 156 13.79 -0.74 9.44
N GLU A 157 15.03 -1.21 9.58
CA GLU A 157 15.56 -1.79 10.83
C GLU A 157 15.55 -0.77 11.99
N LEU A 158 16.01 0.46 11.75
CA LEU A 158 16.02 1.54 12.76
C LEU A 158 14.62 1.86 13.28
N THR A 159 13.59 1.78 12.44
CA THR A 159 12.22 2.17 12.79
C THR A 159 11.28 1.00 13.06
N LYS A 160 11.74 -0.27 13.01
CA LYS A 160 10.86 -1.46 13.15
C LYS A 160 10.10 -1.55 14.47
N HIS A 161 10.64 -0.95 15.53
CA HIS A 161 10.07 -0.94 16.87
C HIS A 161 8.97 0.11 17.06
N ASN A 162 8.80 1.01 16.08
CA ASN A 162 7.79 2.05 16.09
C ASN A 162 6.41 1.50 15.71
N ASN A 163 5.40 1.84 16.50
CA ASN A 163 4.04 1.30 16.38
C ASN A 163 2.92 2.35 16.46
N LYS A 164 3.23 3.65 16.55
CA LYS A 164 2.21 4.71 16.67
C LYS A 164 1.63 5.13 15.33
N ALA A 165 2.45 5.08 14.28
CA ALA A 165 2.11 5.44 12.90
C ALA A 165 2.99 4.70 11.87
N ILE A 166 2.67 4.85 10.59
CA ILE A 166 3.37 4.24 9.45
C ILE A 166 3.66 5.32 8.40
N LEU A 167 4.87 5.30 7.83
CA LEU A 167 5.21 5.98 6.58
C LEU A 167 5.48 4.92 5.49
N ASN A 168 4.58 4.81 4.53
CA ASN A 168 4.81 4.01 3.33
C ASN A 168 5.43 4.90 2.24
N VAL A 169 6.54 4.46 1.66
CA VAL A 169 7.23 5.14 0.57
C VAL A 169 7.16 4.27 -0.68
N CYS A 170 6.38 4.69 -1.66
CA CYS A 170 6.20 3.97 -2.92
C CYS A 170 7.40 4.24 -3.84
N PHE A 171 8.31 3.25 -3.93
CA PHE A 171 9.63 3.38 -4.55
C PHE A 171 10.27 2.00 -4.87
N PRO A 172 10.60 1.70 -6.14
CA PRO A 172 9.93 2.10 -7.38
C PRO A 172 8.56 1.41 -7.48
N TYR A 173 7.50 2.15 -7.77
CA TYR A 173 6.13 1.64 -7.64
C TYR A 173 5.23 2.02 -8.81
N THR A 174 4.37 1.10 -9.24
CA THR A 174 3.08 1.38 -9.90
C THR A 174 2.02 0.43 -9.34
N SER A 175 0.76 0.84 -9.31
CA SER A 175 -0.31 0.03 -8.75
C SER A 175 -0.59 -1.20 -9.60
N ARG A 176 -0.46 -1.11 -10.92
CA ARG A 176 -0.54 -2.30 -11.79
C ARG A 176 0.56 -3.34 -11.51
N ASP A 177 1.77 -2.91 -11.15
CA ASP A 177 2.87 -3.82 -10.77
C ASP A 177 2.60 -4.48 -9.41
N GLU A 178 2.08 -3.72 -8.44
CA GLU A 178 1.63 -4.23 -7.14
C GLU A 178 0.53 -5.29 -7.31
N ILE A 179 -0.55 -4.98 -8.05
CA ILE A 179 -1.67 -5.91 -8.31
C ILE A 179 -1.17 -7.17 -9.05
N THR A 180 -0.28 -7.00 -10.04
CA THR A 180 0.31 -8.15 -10.77
C THR A 180 1.15 -9.02 -9.83
N SER A 181 1.92 -8.42 -8.93
CA SER A 181 2.75 -9.14 -7.95
C SER A 181 1.88 -9.89 -6.93
N ALA A 182 0.79 -9.27 -6.46
CA ALA A 182 -0.18 -9.92 -5.57
C ALA A 182 -0.83 -11.14 -6.23
N ILE A 183 -1.31 -11.00 -7.48
CA ILE A 183 -1.88 -12.12 -8.25
C ILE A 183 -0.85 -13.22 -8.48
N GLN A 184 0.41 -12.89 -8.80
CA GLN A 184 1.48 -13.87 -8.93
C GLN A 184 1.76 -14.61 -7.61
N SER A 185 1.71 -13.93 -6.47
CA SER A 185 1.84 -14.56 -5.15
C SER A 185 0.68 -15.52 -4.86
N ILE A 186 -0.55 -15.11 -5.15
CA ILE A 186 -1.75 -15.96 -4.97
C ILE A 186 -1.66 -17.22 -5.84
N VAL A 187 -1.30 -17.07 -7.11
CA VAL A 187 -1.15 -18.21 -8.04
C VAL A 187 0.01 -19.13 -7.65
N ALA A 188 1.05 -18.62 -6.99
CA ALA A 188 2.14 -19.44 -6.46
C ALA A 188 1.77 -20.22 -5.18
N LEU A 189 0.78 -19.75 -4.42
CA LEU A 189 0.21 -20.42 -3.24
C LEU A 189 -0.96 -21.34 -3.58
N ALA A 190 -1.65 -21.11 -4.70
CA ALA A 190 -2.71 -21.98 -5.19
C ALA A 190 -2.15 -23.32 -5.66
N ALA A 191 -2.79 -24.43 -5.28
CA ALA A 191 -2.44 -25.74 -5.84
C ALA A 191 -2.76 -25.81 -7.34
N PRO A 192 -2.03 -26.64 -8.12
CA PRO A 192 -2.49 -26.97 -9.47
C PRO A 192 -3.90 -27.57 -9.38
N PRO A 193 -4.80 -27.23 -10.34
CA PRO A 193 -6.21 -27.61 -10.26
C PRO A 193 -6.33 -29.13 -10.10
N ARG A 194 -7.09 -29.57 -9.09
CA ARG A 194 -7.37 -30.99 -8.85
C ARG A 194 -7.91 -31.59 -10.14
N THR A 195 -7.22 -32.59 -10.68
CA THR A 195 -7.73 -33.28 -11.86
C THR A 195 -9.04 -33.97 -11.50
N HIS A 196 -9.98 -34.07 -12.44
CA HIS A 196 -11.33 -34.61 -12.24
C HIS A 196 -11.35 -36.01 -11.56
N ARG A 197 -10.23 -36.74 -11.62
CA ARG A 197 -9.98 -38.00 -10.90
C ARG A 197 -9.91 -37.83 -9.38
N GLN A 198 -9.20 -36.82 -8.89
CA GLN A 198 -9.01 -36.56 -7.45
C GLN A 198 -10.30 -36.09 -6.77
N HIS A 199 -11.15 -35.34 -7.49
CA HIS A 199 -12.47 -34.95 -6.99
C HIS A 199 -13.41 -36.17 -6.84
N LEU A 200 -13.32 -37.14 -7.76
CA LEU A 200 -14.05 -38.41 -7.67
C LEU A 200 -13.51 -39.33 -6.56
N GLU A 201 -12.20 -39.30 -6.31
CA GLU A 201 -11.56 -40.05 -5.21
C GLU A 201 -11.98 -39.48 -3.84
N THR A 202 -12.00 -38.15 -3.64
CA THR A 202 -12.50 -37.54 -2.41
C THR A 202 -14.00 -37.77 -2.16
N LEU A 203 -14.82 -37.75 -3.22
CA LEU A 203 -16.25 -38.10 -3.13
C LEU A 203 -16.49 -39.59 -2.85
N ALA A 204 -15.50 -40.46 -3.07
CA ALA A 204 -15.58 -41.88 -2.75
C ALA A 204 -15.20 -42.18 -1.29
N GLU A 205 -14.30 -41.38 -0.69
CA GLU A 205 -13.87 -41.53 0.71
C GLU A 205 -14.88 -41.00 1.74
N GLU A 206 -15.78 -40.06 1.37
CA GLU A 206 -16.81 -39.52 2.28
C GLU A 206 -18.03 -40.44 2.53
N LYS A 207 -18.02 -41.69 2.04
CA LYS A 207 -19.12 -42.62 2.31
C LYS A 207 -19.04 -43.18 3.74
N PRO A 208 -20.05 -42.98 4.60
CA PRO A 208 -20.04 -43.59 5.93
C PRO A 208 -20.20 -45.10 5.84
N GLU A 209 -19.28 -45.85 6.48
CA GLU A 209 -19.40 -47.30 6.64
C GLU A 209 -20.61 -47.63 7.52
N VAL A 210 -21.68 -48.13 6.90
CA VAL A 210 -22.76 -48.81 7.63
C VAL A 210 -22.31 -50.24 7.88
N SER A 211 -21.89 -50.51 9.11
CA SER A 211 -21.47 -51.84 9.55
C SER A 211 -22.69 -52.72 9.86
N ASP A 212 -23.08 -53.58 8.92
CA ASP A 212 -23.96 -54.71 9.19
C ASP A 212 -23.16 -56.02 9.22
N ALA A 213 -23.13 -56.65 10.39
CA ALA A 213 -22.54 -57.98 10.58
C ALA A 213 -23.58 -59.08 10.32
N ILE A 214 -23.18 -60.18 9.67
CA ILE A 214 -23.70 -61.54 9.93
C ILE A 214 -22.74 -62.61 9.37
N HIS A 215 -22.74 -63.74 10.07
CA HIS A 215 -21.88 -64.93 10.06
C HIS A 215 -21.70 -65.76 8.76
N GLU A 216 -20.61 -66.56 8.76
CA GLU A 216 -20.45 -67.95 8.23
C GLU A 216 -20.45 -68.19 6.69
N THR A 217 -19.71 -69.15 6.10
CA THR A 217 -18.81 -70.23 6.61
C THR A 217 -17.67 -70.57 5.61
N SER A 218 -16.64 -71.29 6.09
CA SER A 218 -15.63 -72.11 5.37
C SER A 218 -15.77 -72.34 3.84
N SER A 219 -14.69 -72.28 3.03
CA SER A 219 -13.75 -73.43 2.91
C SER A 219 -12.46 -73.14 2.09
N GLN A 220 -11.37 -73.84 2.46
CA GLN A 220 -10.31 -74.52 1.65
C GLN A 220 -10.01 -74.08 0.18
N SER A 221 -8.78 -74.12 -0.36
CA SER A 221 -7.43 -74.37 0.20
C SER A 221 -6.32 -74.23 -0.88
N ARG A 222 -5.12 -73.81 -0.44
CA ARG A 222 -3.75 -74.23 -0.90
C ARG A 222 -3.24 -73.97 -2.34
N SER A 223 -2.04 -73.35 -2.37
CA SER A 223 -0.89 -73.54 -3.32
C SER A 223 -1.11 -73.23 -4.81
N GLU A 224 -0.15 -72.67 -5.57
CA GLU A 224 1.31 -72.64 -5.44
C GLU A 224 1.93 -71.42 -6.17
N SER A 225 3.21 -71.12 -5.95
CA SER A 225 4.03 -70.14 -6.74
C SER A 225 4.86 -70.93 -7.80
N PRO A 226 5.82 -70.37 -8.61
CA PRO A 226 6.33 -68.99 -8.67
C PRO A 226 6.75 -68.43 -10.09
N ALA A 227 7.14 -67.14 -10.09
CA ALA A 227 8.29 -66.53 -10.80
C ALA A 227 8.43 -66.42 -12.34
N SER A 228 9.24 -65.42 -12.72
CA SER A 228 10.07 -65.31 -13.95
C SER A 228 9.32 -64.88 -15.24
N ASN A 229 9.93 -64.24 -16.25
CA ASN A 229 11.28 -63.66 -16.41
C ASN A 229 11.34 -62.82 -17.72
N THR A 230 12.13 -61.72 -17.78
CA THR A 230 12.88 -61.21 -18.98
C THR A 230 12.11 -60.91 -20.32
N THR A 231 12.55 -60.17 -21.36
CA THR A 231 13.84 -59.56 -21.79
C THR A 231 13.60 -58.52 -22.93
N SER A 232 14.55 -57.59 -23.13
CA SER A 232 15.08 -57.07 -24.42
C SER A 232 14.24 -56.25 -25.45
N ALA A 233 14.74 -55.02 -25.73
CA ALA A 233 15.20 -54.50 -27.04
C ALA A 233 14.17 -54.10 -28.15
N SER A 234 14.39 -53.13 -29.08
CA SER A 234 15.53 -52.23 -29.37
C SER A 234 15.17 -51.06 -30.36
N THR A 235 15.95 -49.96 -30.33
CA THR A 235 16.34 -49.05 -31.45
C THR A 235 15.33 -48.15 -32.20
N VAL A 236 15.64 -46.84 -32.32
CA VAL A 236 15.85 -46.04 -33.59
C VAL A 236 16.27 -44.58 -33.26
N VAL A 237 17.00 -43.91 -34.16
CA VAL A 237 17.77 -42.67 -33.92
C VAL A 237 17.30 -41.46 -34.74
N SER A 238 17.18 -40.29 -34.08
CA SER A 238 17.39 -38.89 -34.57
C SER A 238 17.01 -37.90 -33.44
N GLY A 239 17.40 -36.62 -33.39
CA GLY A 239 18.37 -35.83 -34.16
C GLY A 239 18.45 -34.37 -33.62
N SER A 240 19.60 -33.69 -33.73
CA SER A 240 19.85 -32.36 -33.10
C SER A 240 19.61 -31.17 -34.06
N PRO A 241 19.42 -29.91 -33.58
CA PRO A 241 20.52 -29.10 -33.05
C PRO A 241 20.19 -28.18 -31.84
N HIS A 242 21.23 -27.54 -31.30
CA HIS A 242 21.24 -26.75 -30.06
C HIS A 242 20.68 -25.32 -30.19
N THR A 243 20.22 -24.75 -29.08
CA THR A 243 20.10 -23.30 -28.82
C THR A 243 20.44 -23.02 -27.33
N PRO A 244 20.95 -21.83 -26.97
CA PRO A 244 21.73 -21.66 -25.74
C PRO A 244 20.89 -21.48 -24.47
N SER A 245 21.50 -21.87 -23.35
CA SER A 245 20.93 -21.90 -22.00
C SER A 245 20.53 -20.52 -21.48
N ALA A 246 19.32 -20.39 -20.94
CA ALA A 246 18.95 -19.30 -20.04
C ALA A 246 19.60 -19.52 -18.66
N PRO A 247 19.94 -18.46 -17.91
CA PRO A 247 20.54 -18.60 -16.58
C PRO A 247 19.54 -19.20 -15.58
N LEU A 248 20.08 -19.91 -14.59
CA LEU A 248 19.35 -20.68 -13.59
C LEU A 248 18.40 -19.81 -12.78
N ARG A 249 17.14 -20.24 -12.63
CA ARG A 249 16.24 -19.76 -11.57
C ARG A 249 16.84 -20.13 -10.22
N GLU A 250 16.85 -19.20 -9.29
CA GLU A 250 17.10 -19.51 -7.88
C GLU A 250 16.00 -20.45 -7.37
N HIS A 251 16.41 -21.53 -6.70
CA HIS A 251 15.49 -22.46 -6.07
C HIS A 251 14.86 -21.80 -4.84
N ILE A 252 13.54 -21.68 -4.85
CA ILE A 252 12.77 -21.41 -3.62
C ILE A 252 12.75 -22.72 -2.82
N ASP A 253 13.36 -22.72 -1.64
CA ASP A 253 13.33 -23.89 -0.75
C ASP A 253 11.93 -24.04 -0.12
N PHE A 254 11.17 -25.03 -0.60
CA PHE A 254 9.81 -25.36 -0.12
C PHE A 254 9.80 -26.12 1.23
N ALA A 255 10.85 -25.98 2.04
CA ALA A 255 11.01 -26.67 3.32
C ALA A 255 10.27 -25.97 4.48
N GLY A 256 8.94 -25.84 4.38
CA GLY A 256 8.15 -25.24 5.46
C GLY A 256 6.66 -24.96 5.22
N VAL A 257 6.12 -25.21 4.02
CA VAL A 257 4.70 -24.95 3.73
C VAL A 257 3.82 -25.94 4.49
N HIS A 258 2.98 -25.46 5.41
CA HIS A 258 2.01 -26.30 6.09
C HIS A 258 0.81 -26.58 5.17
N HIS A 259 0.14 -27.71 5.37
CA HIS A 259 -0.96 -28.16 4.49
C HIS A 259 -2.20 -27.24 4.49
N ARG A 260 -2.19 -26.14 5.27
CA ARG A 260 -3.22 -25.10 5.34
C ARG A 260 -2.94 -23.88 4.45
N ASP A 261 -1.75 -23.78 3.87
CA ASP A 261 -1.30 -22.61 3.10
C ASP A 261 -1.59 -22.72 1.59
N ILE A 262 -2.32 -23.77 1.20
CA ILE A 262 -2.75 -24.02 -0.18
C ILE A 262 -4.11 -23.35 -0.40
N LEU A 263 -4.14 -22.32 -1.24
CA LEU A 263 -5.39 -21.69 -1.67
C LEU A 263 -6.09 -22.55 -2.73
N ASP A 264 -7.42 -22.68 -2.63
CA ASP A 264 -8.23 -23.15 -3.76
C ASP A 264 -8.44 -22.00 -4.76
N LEU A 265 -8.53 -22.32 -6.05
CA LEU A 265 -8.76 -21.34 -7.11
C LEU A 265 -10.19 -20.77 -7.07
N GLU A 266 -11.14 -21.54 -6.53
CA GLU A 266 -12.54 -21.12 -6.40
C GLU A 266 -12.76 -20.16 -5.21
N ASP A 267 -11.86 -20.14 -4.22
CA ASP A 267 -11.92 -19.28 -3.02
C ASP A 267 -11.26 -17.89 -3.22
N ILE A 268 -10.68 -17.61 -4.39
CA ILE A 268 -9.99 -16.34 -4.66
C ILE A 268 -11.01 -15.19 -4.73
N SER A 269 -10.91 -14.26 -3.78
CA SER A 269 -11.79 -13.10 -3.62
C SER A 269 -11.05 -11.76 -3.70
N GLU A 270 -11.80 -10.65 -3.70
CA GLU A 270 -11.25 -9.30 -3.55
C GLU A 270 -10.44 -9.15 -2.25
N GLN A 271 -10.89 -9.79 -1.16
CA GLN A 271 -10.16 -9.82 0.11
C GLN A 271 -8.84 -10.58 -0.05
N THR A 272 -8.84 -11.73 -0.73
CA THR A 272 -7.62 -12.50 -1.03
C THR A 272 -6.61 -11.62 -1.77
N VAL A 273 -7.02 -10.86 -2.79
CA VAL A 273 -6.12 -9.92 -3.49
C VAL A 273 -5.62 -8.83 -2.53
N THR A 274 -6.50 -8.23 -1.74
CA THR A 274 -6.17 -7.15 -0.78
C THR A 274 -5.12 -7.59 0.26
N GLU A 275 -5.24 -8.82 0.77
CA GLU A 275 -4.30 -9.42 1.73
C GLU A 275 -2.90 -9.69 1.15
N HIS A 276 -2.77 -9.73 -0.19
CA HIS A 276 -1.50 -9.95 -0.90
C HIS A 276 -0.89 -8.68 -1.50
N LEU A 277 -1.52 -7.50 -1.34
CA LEU A 277 -0.93 -6.21 -1.72
C LEU A 277 0.14 -5.78 -0.69
N PHE A 278 1.02 -4.84 -1.06
CA PHE A 278 2.05 -4.32 -0.15
C PHE A 278 1.46 -3.55 1.06
N THR A 279 0.15 -3.29 1.03
CA THR A 279 -0.61 -2.45 1.96
C THR A 279 -1.61 -3.23 2.81
N ALA A 280 -1.59 -4.57 2.79
CA ALA A 280 -2.58 -5.44 3.45
C ALA A 280 -2.90 -5.11 4.93
N ASP A 281 -1.90 -4.76 5.74
CA ASP A 281 -2.05 -4.41 7.16
C ASP A 281 -2.32 -2.90 7.42
N ASN A 282 -2.53 -2.10 6.38
CA ASN A 282 -2.89 -0.69 6.52
C ASN A 282 -4.43 -0.53 6.57
N PRO A 283 -4.95 0.48 7.30
CA PRO A 283 -6.36 0.84 7.18
C PRO A 283 -6.69 1.35 5.76
N PRO A 284 -7.98 1.31 5.35
CA PRO A 284 -8.44 1.81 4.05
C PRO A 284 -7.99 3.24 3.78
N LEU A 285 -7.75 3.57 2.50
CA LEU A 285 -7.29 4.89 2.10
C LEU A 285 -8.44 5.92 2.20
N ASP A 286 -8.39 6.81 3.17
CA ASP A 286 -9.43 7.82 3.39
C ASP A 286 -9.34 9.02 2.46
N LEU A 287 -8.11 9.41 2.08
CA LEU A 287 -7.82 10.68 1.41
C LEU A 287 -6.57 10.56 0.52
N LEU A 288 -6.69 10.87 -0.76
CA LEU A 288 -5.57 10.96 -1.71
C LEU A 288 -5.42 12.39 -2.22
N ILE A 289 -4.28 13.01 -1.95
CA ILE A 289 -3.97 14.38 -2.38
C ILE A 289 -2.95 14.35 -3.50
N ARG A 290 -3.19 15.14 -4.56
CA ARG A 290 -2.21 15.39 -5.63
C ARG A 290 -2.01 16.88 -5.86
N THR A 291 -0.76 17.32 -5.79
CA THR A 291 -0.37 18.71 -6.08
C THR A 291 -0.19 18.98 -7.57
N SER A 292 0.10 20.25 -7.90
CA SER A 292 0.48 20.81 -9.20
C SER A 292 -0.60 20.93 -10.28
N GLY A 293 -1.87 20.89 -9.90
CA GLY A 293 -3.02 21.12 -10.80
C GLY A 293 -3.20 20.05 -11.88
N VAL A 294 -2.80 18.80 -11.59
CA VAL A 294 -2.87 17.69 -12.55
C VAL A 294 -3.88 16.65 -12.10
N GLU A 295 -5.01 16.57 -12.79
CA GLU A 295 -6.15 15.71 -12.47
C GLU A 295 -5.98 14.27 -13.03
N ARG A 296 -5.12 13.47 -12.39
CA ARG A 296 -5.02 12.01 -12.62
C ARG A 296 -4.31 11.30 -11.47
N LEU A 297 -4.50 9.98 -11.33
CA LEU A 297 -3.77 9.19 -10.32
C LEU A 297 -2.33 8.80 -10.73
N SER A 298 -2.04 8.68 -12.04
CA SER A 298 -0.72 8.26 -12.55
C SER A 298 -0.25 6.88 -12.04
N ASP A 299 -1.14 5.88 -12.05
CA ASP A 299 -0.86 4.49 -11.64
C ASP A 299 -0.36 4.38 -10.19
N PHE A 300 -1.04 5.12 -9.30
CA PHE A 300 -0.77 5.20 -7.87
C PHE A 300 -1.99 4.74 -7.07
N MET A 301 -1.80 3.76 -6.18
CA MET A 301 -2.82 3.30 -5.22
C MET A 301 -4.19 2.99 -5.85
N LEU A 302 -4.24 2.41 -7.05
CA LEU A 302 -5.48 2.25 -7.83
C LEU A 302 -6.46 1.24 -7.20
N TRP A 303 -5.96 0.22 -6.50
CA TRP A 303 -6.80 -0.72 -5.75
C TRP A 303 -7.30 -0.08 -4.45
N GLN A 304 -6.42 0.62 -3.76
CA GLN A 304 -6.67 1.19 -2.44
C GLN A 304 -7.55 2.45 -2.52
N ALA A 305 -7.50 3.20 -3.62
CA ALA A 305 -8.35 4.35 -3.91
C ALA A 305 -9.73 3.89 -4.40
N HIS A 306 -10.51 3.33 -3.46
CA HIS A 306 -11.86 2.83 -3.69
C HIS A 306 -12.92 3.94 -3.53
N GLN A 307 -14.21 3.60 -3.64
CA GLN A 307 -15.33 4.55 -3.63
C GLN A 307 -15.45 5.44 -2.37
N ASP A 308 -14.89 4.98 -1.24
CA ASP A 308 -14.86 5.70 0.03
C ASP A 308 -13.68 6.71 0.14
N THR A 309 -12.75 6.71 -0.84
CA THR A 309 -11.56 7.56 -0.85
C THR A 309 -11.89 8.95 -1.40
N ASP A 310 -11.73 9.99 -0.59
CA ASP A 310 -11.75 11.37 -1.07
C ASP A 310 -10.49 11.64 -1.91
N ILE A 311 -10.65 12.15 -3.14
CA ILE A 311 -9.53 12.53 -4.01
C ILE A 311 -9.53 14.05 -4.19
N GLU A 312 -8.43 14.70 -3.82
CA GLU A 312 -8.31 16.17 -3.79
C GLU A 312 -7.10 16.62 -4.63
N PHE A 313 -7.39 17.36 -5.71
CA PHE A 313 -6.37 17.95 -6.59
C PHE A 313 -6.09 19.39 -6.19
N VAL A 314 -4.81 19.75 -6.04
CA VAL A 314 -4.36 21.06 -5.55
C VAL A 314 -3.44 21.72 -6.57
N ASP A 315 -3.67 22.99 -6.91
CA ASP A 315 -2.95 23.68 -7.98
C ASP A 315 -1.48 24.02 -7.67
N CYS A 316 -1.14 24.23 -6.39
CA CYS A 316 0.22 24.62 -5.99
C CYS A 316 1.25 23.52 -6.29
N MET A 317 2.52 23.88 -6.53
CA MET A 317 3.57 22.88 -6.68
C MET A 317 3.89 22.23 -5.33
N TRP A 318 4.37 20.98 -5.32
CA TRP A 318 4.70 20.29 -4.06
C TRP A 318 5.63 21.07 -3.10
N PRO A 319 6.71 21.76 -3.54
CA PRO A 319 7.54 22.59 -2.65
C PRO A 319 6.83 23.82 -2.05
N GLU A 320 5.65 24.18 -2.56
CA GLU A 320 4.81 25.28 -2.09
C GLU A 320 3.66 24.80 -1.19
N PHE A 321 3.37 23.50 -1.19
CA PHE A 321 2.28 22.91 -0.42
C PHE A 321 2.63 22.92 1.07
N ASP A 322 1.82 23.64 1.85
CA ASP A 322 2.06 23.92 3.26
C ASP A 322 0.82 23.68 4.12
N VAL A 323 0.93 24.04 5.40
CA VAL A 323 -0.16 23.91 6.38
C VAL A 323 -1.44 24.66 5.97
N TRP A 324 -1.34 25.79 5.27
CA TRP A 324 -2.50 26.59 4.87
C TRP A 324 -3.23 26.00 3.67
N HIS A 325 -2.54 25.21 2.85
CA HIS A 325 -3.17 24.38 1.81
C HIS A 325 -3.77 23.11 2.42
N PHE A 326 -3.11 22.49 3.40
CA PHE A 326 -3.51 21.17 3.92
C PHE A 326 -4.62 21.22 4.98
N LEU A 327 -4.64 22.20 5.89
CA LEU A 327 -5.68 22.31 6.92
C LEU A 327 -7.11 22.45 6.36
N PRO A 328 -7.38 23.24 5.30
CA PRO A 328 -8.70 23.29 4.68
C PRO A 328 -9.15 21.94 4.10
N ILE A 329 -8.23 21.14 3.54
CA ILE A 329 -8.53 19.81 3.00
C ILE A 329 -8.94 18.87 4.14
N LEU A 330 -8.15 18.81 5.21
CA LEU A 330 -8.49 18.00 6.40
C LEU A 330 -9.82 18.42 7.04
N LEU A 331 -10.08 19.73 7.12
CA LEU A 331 -11.35 20.26 7.62
C LEU A 331 -12.51 19.87 6.69
N GLY A 332 -12.34 19.99 5.37
CA GLY A 332 -13.31 19.60 4.36
C GLY A 332 -13.70 18.13 4.48
N TRP A 333 -12.69 17.25 4.50
CA TRP A 333 -12.86 15.81 4.73
C TRP A 333 -13.62 15.52 6.03
N GLY A 334 -13.18 16.10 7.16
CA GLY A 334 -13.81 15.90 8.46
C GLY A 334 -15.27 16.37 8.51
N LEU A 335 -15.60 17.45 7.79
CA LEU A 335 -16.97 17.95 7.65
C LEU A 335 -17.83 17.05 6.74
N LYS A 336 -17.31 16.56 5.60
CA LYS A 336 -17.99 15.56 4.75
C LYS A 336 -18.29 14.30 5.58
N ARG A 337 -17.27 13.73 6.24
CA ARG A 337 -17.41 12.52 7.07
C ARG A 337 -18.42 12.69 8.20
N LYS A 338 -18.46 13.86 8.85
CA LYS A 338 -19.44 14.17 9.90
C LYS A 338 -20.88 14.31 9.37
N ARG A 339 -21.09 14.68 8.11
CA ARG A 339 -22.43 14.65 7.47
C ARG A 339 -22.86 13.23 7.16
N PHE A 340 -21.99 12.46 6.48
CA PHE A 340 -22.23 11.05 6.18
C PHE A 340 -22.63 10.23 7.42
N LEU A 341 -21.87 10.33 8.52
CA LEU A 341 -22.17 9.61 9.76
C LEU A 341 -23.51 10.01 10.40
N ARG A 342 -23.98 11.26 10.19
CA ARG A 342 -25.31 11.69 10.62
C ARG A 342 -26.42 11.13 9.73
N GLU A 343 -26.19 11.06 8.42
CA GLU A 343 -27.14 10.52 7.46
C GLU A 343 -27.35 9.02 7.67
N VAL A 344 -26.28 8.24 7.86
CA VAL A 344 -26.34 6.81 8.24
C VAL A 344 -27.16 6.62 9.52
N LYS A 345 -26.84 7.37 10.59
CA LYS A 345 -27.59 7.30 11.85
C LYS A 345 -29.08 7.64 11.69
N LEU A 346 -29.41 8.64 10.88
CA LEU A 346 -30.81 8.99 10.59
C LEU A 346 -31.52 7.92 9.74
N GLU A 347 -30.82 7.20 8.87
CA GLU A 347 -31.38 6.03 8.17
C GLU A 347 -31.67 4.88 9.14
N GLU A 348 -30.77 4.58 10.07
CA GLU A 348 -30.95 3.56 11.11
C GLU A 348 -32.16 3.90 12.01
N GLU A 349 -32.24 5.13 12.52
CA GLU A 349 -33.38 5.61 13.32
C GLU A 349 -34.70 5.54 12.55
N ARG A 350 -34.70 5.85 11.23
CA ARG A 350 -35.88 5.72 10.37
C ARG A 350 -36.28 4.25 10.15
N LYS A 351 -35.32 3.34 10.00
CA LYS A 351 -35.59 1.89 9.85
C LYS A 351 -36.14 1.30 11.15
N TYR A 352 -35.55 1.67 12.28
CA TYR A 352 -36.02 1.30 13.61
C TYR A 352 -37.48 1.73 13.82
N ASN A 353 -37.79 3.02 13.60
CA ASN A 353 -39.13 3.56 13.75
C ASN A 353 -40.15 2.99 12.74
N ARG A 354 -39.71 2.50 11.57
CA ARG A 354 -40.57 1.88 10.56
C ARG A 354 -40.89 0.42 10.86
N ASN A 355 -39.96 -0.33 11.42
CA ASN A 355 -40.10 -1.78 11.60
C ASN A 355 -40.65 -2.19 12.98
N GLY A 356 -40.74 -1.26 13.94
CA GLY A 356 -41.63 -1.34 15.11
C GLY A 356 -41.20 -2.30 16.24
N ASN A 357 -40.60 -3.44 15.92
CA ASN A 357 -39.91 -4.33 16.86
C ASN A 357 -39.12 -5.38 16.07
N TRP A 358 -37.89 -5.71 16.48
CA TRP A 358 -37.37 -7.08 16.69
C TRP A 358 -35.87 -7.05 17.06
N MET A 359 -35.45 -8.13 17.72
CA MET A 359 -34.31 -8.24 18.64
C MET A 359 -32.89 -8.03 18.09
N LYS A 360 -31.99 -7.74 19.06
CA LYS A 360 -30.55 -8.01 19.11
C LYS A 360 -29.65 -7.32 18.06
N GLY A 361 -29.10 -6.20 18.53
CA GLY A 361 -27.66 -5.87 18.47
C GLY A 361 -26.88 -6.39 17.27
N TRP A 362 -26.87 -5.61 16.20
CA TRP A 362 -25.72 -5.50 15.32
C TRP A 362 -24.86 -4.37 15.89
N GLU A 363 -23.60 -4.66 16.22
CA GLU A 363 -22.68 -3.60 16.63
C GLU A 363 -22.37 -2.71 15.43
N THR A 364 -22.25 -1.40 15.67
CA THR A 364 -22.21 -0.35 14.63
C THR A 364 -21.12 -0.51 13.56
N GLU A 365 -20.12 -1.37 13.79
CA GLU A 365 -19.03 -1.62 12.85
C GLU A 365 -19.45 -2.54 11.68
N GLU A 366 -20.27 -3.57 11.93
CA GLU A 366 -20.71 -4.51 10.87
C GLU A 366 -21.69 -3.84 9.88
N TYR A 367 -22.57 -2.96 10.36
CA TYR A 367 -23.50 -2.25 9.47
C TYR A 367 -22.78 -1.23 8.57
N ILE A 368 -21.75 -0.56 9.10
CA ILE A 368 -20.86 0.30 8.31
C ILE A 368 -20.09 -0.54 7.29
N HIS A 369 -19.74 -1.79 7.58
CA HIS A 369 -19.11 -2.70 6.63
C HIS A 369 -20.09 -3.16 5.53
N SER A 370 -21.31 -3.58 5.88
CA SER A 370 -22.29 -4.09 4.90
C SER A 370 -22.78 -3.04 3.91
N LYS A 371 -22.76 -1.75 4.28
CA LYS A 371 -23.10 -0.61 3.41
C LYS A 371 -21.95 -0.14 2.50
N LYS A 372 -20.76 -0.74 2.59
CA LYS A 372 -19.63 -0.49 1.67
C LYS A 372 -19.62 -1.36 0.42
N VAL A 373 -20.54 -2.33 0.32
CA VAL A 373 -20.59 -3.34 -0.76
C VAL A 373 -21.73 -3.04 -1.76
N THR A 374 -22.32 -1.84 -1.70
CA THR A 374 -23.41 -1.35 -2.58
C THR A 374 -23.29 0.13 -2.86
#